data_AF-A0A563DEG1-F1
#
_entry.id   AF-A0A563DEG1-F1
#
_cell.length_a   1.000
_cell.length_b   1.000
_cell.length_c   1.000
_cell.angle_alpha   90.00
_cell.angle_beta   90.00
_cell.angle_gamma   90.00
#
_symmetry.space_group_name_H-M   'P 1'
#
loop_
_entity.id
_entity.type
_entity.pdbx_description
1 polymer ?
#
loop_
_entity_poly.entity_id
_entity_poly.type
_entity_poly.pdbx_seq_one_letter_code
_entity_poly.pdbx_strand_id
1 'polypeptide(L)'
;MGYKFLKSWLWGNSVALSWLWGLGLFFSVQMTFLFGLTGLFSFAFLNALGLFLFGYGTQKIASRDKGSESLERFFKRWSKPFRLSLYLYQLIALTLTIFAIIKYLVMPLLVSFWPDWETQGTILQVFLLLLVAALVISAACLIGEEFTIKTIKYWHLFAGILILLSIISILCFFSPSELVQYSAWIKIETCKPIFWGYLIPILIGFFVGPWLDLQQWQRAIEMRKENVNISVSYMWGGLIFFFFLIFHGFLASLVFNNPWFSPNMTFVGLGGLEYGHDLIVKYMLHFQSIFPWWIPTSYFIFITLAIITTLDSGYIATKWFLKENSKSSNSPILSMIPEGIINSPIPTFILAGFIAVFGVLINCEIEYFMVFFATFFVAYAALGIARCFVPNSQHSLPQVKLFSIGAFSLVIFACGYFLQVAWLMILGSILPILYVCWLVLNTDLLRVVKEKVEEVMDVASEIPVLKSISKATQTALNGKIKEVSTGSHFEDKWFVHSFMATYADTNSVGNVYFGVYALWVGKTRELFFNYVLPDFDLKDTKYLILTRSFEHKYINETREFEKISVKIRVSEYNRKFATLSHQVYDSAGNLLGKGKQQLIFVSPENYKILDIPAEVLKAFMPFM
;
A
#
# COMPACT_ATOMS: atom_id res chain seq x y z
N MET A 1 25.56 21.65 -17.92
CA MET A 1 25.80 20.70 -16.81
C MET A 1 25.38 21.28 -15.45
N GLY A 2 25.77 22.52 -15.11
CA GLY A 2 25.44 23.16 -13.82
C GLY A 2 23.95 23.28 -13.46
N TYR A 3 23.06 23.58 -14.42
CA TYR A 3 21.63 23.75 -14.13
C TYR A 3 20.91 22.46 -13.69
N LYS A 4 21.27 21.30 -14.27
CA LYS A 4 20.70 20.00 -13.85
C LYS A 4 21.23 19.56 -12.48
N PHE A 5 22.49 19.88 -12.19
CA PHE A 5 23.09 19.61 -10.89
C PHE A 5 22.39 20.42 -9.79
N LEU A 6 22.22 21.74 -9.99
CA LEU A 6 21.52 22.61 -9.05
C LEU A 6 20.09 22.12 -8.76
N LYS A 7 19.34 21.73 -9.81
CA LYS A 7 18.01 21.13 -9.63
C LYS A 7 18.03 19.85 -8.82
N SER A 8 19.02 18.99 -9.03
CA SER A 8 19.15 17.73 -8.30
C SER A 8 19.40 18.00 -6.81
N TRP A 9 20.23 19.00 -6.51
CA TRP A 9 20.48 19.42 -5.13
C TRP A 9 19.25 20.07 -4.46
N LEU A 10 18.51 20.95 -5.15
CA LEU A 10 17.25 21.53 -4.65
C LEU A 10 16.23 20.46 -4.30
N TRP A 11 16.07 19.47 -5.17
CA TRP A 11 15.20 18.34 -4.93
C TRP A 11 15.73 17.44 -3.80
N GLY A 12 17.04 17.25 -3.69
CA GLY A 12 17.66 16.54 -2.58
C GLY A 12 17.38 17.21 -1.23
N ASN A 13 17.53 18.54 -1.13
CA ASN A 13 17.15 19.29 0.07
C ASN A 13 15.66 19.12 0.40
N SER A 14 14.77 19.13 -0.61
CA SER A 14 13.35 18.89 -0.37
C SER A 14 13.06 17.46 0.12
N VAL A 15 13.75 16.45 -0.42
CA VAL A 15 13.67 15.04 0.04
C VAL A 15 14.08 14.95 1.51
N ALA A 16 15.23 15.52 1.87
CA ALA A 16 15.74 15.49 3.24
C ALA A 16 14.75 16.08 4.24
N LEU A 17 14.28 17.31 3.96
CA LEU A 17 13.38 18.03 4.86
C LEU A 17 12.00 17.36 5.00
N SER A 18 11.52 16.69 3.96
CA SER A 18 10.26 15.93 4.04
C SER A 18 10.34 14.62 4.82
N TRP A 19 11.56 14.16 5.11
CA TRP A 19 11.84 12.91 5.80
C TRP A 19 12.29 13.13 7.26
N LEU A 20 12.33 14.38 7.72
CA LEU A 20 12.62 14.76 9.10
C LEU A 20 11.38 14.66 10.02
N TRP A 21 10.52 13.67 9.82
CA TRP A 21 9.45 13.37 10.75
C TRP A 21 9.99 13.08 12.16
N GLY A 22 9.11 13.05 13.16
CA GLY A 22 9.48 12.77 14.55
C GLY A 22 10.33 11.50 14.73
N LEU A 23 10.11 10.50 13.88
CA LEU A 23 10.88 9.25 13.83
C LEU A 23 12.35 9.46 13.46
N GLY A 24 12.68 10.45 12.63
CA GLY A 24 14.07 10.79 12.31
C GLY A 24 14.72 11.54 13.46
N LEU A 25 14.08 12.62 13.91
CA LEU A 25 14.66 13.58 14.86
C LEU A 25 14.71 13.06 16.30
N PHE A 26 13.57 12.70 16.88
CA PHE A 26 13.54 12.36 18.32
C PHE A 26 14.09 10.96 18.54
N PHE A 27 13.83 10.03 17.62
CA PHE A 27 14.41 8.70 17.77
C PHE A 27 15.94 8.69 17.60
N SER A 28 16.55 9.64 16.87
CA SER A 28 18.02 9.76 16.86
C SER A 28 18.56 10.13 18.26
N VAL A 29 17.83 10.94 19.03
CA VAL A 29 18.14 11.25 20.44
C VAL A 29 18.06 9.96 21.27
N GLN A 30 17.00 9.19 21.11
CA GLN A 30 16.83 7.92 21.84
C GLN A 30 17.89 6.88 21.48
N MET A 31 18.23 6.72 20.21
CA MET A 31 19.31 5.83 19.77
C MET A 31 20.66 6.25 20.34
N THR A 32 20.90 7.56 20.47
CA THR A 32 22.09 8.09 21.13
C THR A 32 22.06 7.82 22.64
N PHE A 33 20.90 7.98 23.27
CA PHE A 33 20.72 7.70 24.70
C PHE A 33 21.02 6.22 25.02
N LEU A 34 20.42 5.30 24.27
CA LEU A 34 20.57 3.87 24.47
C LEU A 34 21.98 3.37 24.10
N PHE A 35 22.48 3.74 22.93
CA PHE A 35 23.63 3.06 22.32
C PHE A 35 24.80 4.00 21.95
N GLY A 36 24.74 5.26 22.38
CA GLY A 36 25.77 6.27 22.10
C GLY A 36 25.90 6.59 20.61
N LEU A 37 27.06 7.12 20.22
CA LEU A 37 27.33 7.53 18.84
C LEU A 37 27.33 6.34 17.85
N THR A 38 27.62 5.12 18.31
CA THR A 38 27.60 3.93 17.45
C THR A 38 26.18 3.59 16.99
N GLY A 39 25.21 3.65 17.92
CA GLY A 39 23.80 3.48 17.57
C GLY A 39 23.26 4.61 16.70
N LEU A 40 23.65 5.85 16.99
CA LEU A 40 23.32 7.01 16.16
C LEU A 40 23.82 6.84 14.72
N PHE A 41 25.09 6.49 14.53
CA PHE A 41 25.67 6.32 13.20
C PHE A 41 24.99 5.19 12.43
N SER A 42 24.76 4.05 13.09
CA SER A 42 24.08 2.90 12.48
C SER A 42 22.66 3.27 12.04
N PHE A 43 21.92 3.98 12.90
CA PHE A 43 20.58 4.48 12.58
C PHE A 43 20.59 5.47 11.41
N ALA A 44 21.41 6.52 11.50
CA ALA A 44 21.46 7.60 10.51
C ALA A 44 21.93 7.11 9.14
N PHE A 45 22.96 6.25 9.11
CA PHE A 45 23.50 5.69 7.88
C PHE A 45 22.48 4.80 7.16
N LEU A 46 21.83 3.87 7.87
CA LEU A 46 20.83 2.98 7.28
C LEU A 46 19.62 3.75 6.74
N ASN A 47 19.20 4.80 7.43
CA ASN A 47 18.08 5.62 7.01
C ASN A 47 18.42 6.41 5.71
N ALA A 48 19.59 7.04 5.68
CA ALA A 48 20.09 7.73 4.48
C ALA A 48 20.28 6.79 3.29
N LEU A 49 20.78 5.57 3.53
CA LEU A 49 20.92 4.54 2.51
C LEU A 49 19.56 4.08 1.97
N GLY A 50 18.56 3.91 2.84
CA GLY A 50 17.19 3.57 2.44
C GLY A 50 16.58 4.58 1.45
N LEU A 51 16.73 5.88 1.74
CA LEU A 51 16.34 6.96 0.82
C LEU A 51 17.07 6.87 -0.52
N PHE A 52 18.39 6.68 -0.51
CA PHE A 52 19.16 6.54 -1.74
C PHE A 52 18.69 5.34 -2.57
N LEU A 53 18.46 4.18 -1.95
CA LEU A 53 18.02 2.96 -2.62
C LEU A 53 16.63 3.12 -3.25
N PHE A 54 15.71 3.84 -2.60
CA PHE A 54 14.43 4.21 -3.19
C PHE A 54 14.61 5.08 -4.44
N GLY A 55 15.44 6.12 -4.37
CA GLY A 55 15.74 7.00 -5.51
C GLY A 55 16.39 6.27 -6.68
N TYR A 56 17.31 5.34 -6.38
CA TYR A 56 17.93 4.46 -7.37
C TYR A 56 16.91 3.50 -8.01
N GLY A 57 16.05 2.87 -7.20
CA GLY A 57 15.01 1.96 -7.66
C GLY A 57 13.99 2.65 -8.58
N THR A 58 13.48 3.81 -8.16
CA THR A 58 12.53 4.61 -8.94
C THR A 58 13.15 5.18 -10.22
N GLN A 59 14.44 5.55 -10.21
CA GLN A 59 15.17 5.93 -11.42
C GLN A 59 15.22 4.77 -12.43
N LYS A 60 15.49 3.53 -11.97
CA LYS A 60 15.44 2.35 -12.84
C LYS A 60 14.06 2.13 -13.45
N ILE A 61 13.00 2.27 -12.66
CA ILE A 61 11.61 2.12 -13.13
C ILE A 61 11.28 3.21 -14.16
N ALA A 62 11.63 4.46 -13.87
CA ALA A 62 11.36 5.61 -14.74
C ALA A 62 12.05 5.49 -16.12
N SER A 63 13.20 4.81 -16.17
CA SER A 63 13.98 4.57 -17.39
C SER A 63 13.42 3.46 -18.29
N ARG A 64 12.47 2.64 -17.83
CA ARG A 64 11.87 1.54 -18.63
C ARG A 64 11.00 2.06 -19.77
N ASP A 65 10.29 3.15 -19.53
CA ASP A 65 9.39 3.78 -20.49
C ASP A 65 9.87 5.18 -20.88
N LYS A 66 9.72 5.51 -22.17
CA LYS A 66 10.01 6.86 -22.68
C LYS A 66 8.92 7.85 -22.27
N GLY A 67 9.32 9.10 -22.06
CA GLY A 67 8.44 10.20 -21.70
C GLY A 67 8.60 10.71 -20.26
N SER A 68 8.26 11.98 -20.06
CA SER A 68 8.32 12.68 -18.76
C SER A 68 7.28 12.17 -17.76
N GLU A 69 6.18 11.57 -18.24
CA GLU A 69 5.11 11.03 -17.41
C GLU A 69 5.22 9.52 -17.15
N SER A 70 6.33 8.88 -17.57
CA SER A 70 6.49 7.43 -17.45
C SER A 70 6.28 6.93 -16.03
N LEU A 71 6.92 7.59 -15.06
CA LEU A 71 6.84 7.20 -13.66
C LEU A 71 5.45 7.46 -13.04
N GLU A 72 4.74 8.51 -13.46
CA GLU A 72 3.38 8.77 -13.01
C GLU A 72 2.42 7.68 -13.49
N ARG A 73 2.48 7.32 -14.78
CA ARG A 73 1.66 6.25 -15.34
C ARG A 73 1.92 4.92 -14.67
N PHE A 74 3.20 4.62 -14.38
CA PHE A 74 3.58 3.46 -13.60
C PHE A 74 2.94 3.48 -12.21
N PHE A 75 3.14 4.56 -11.45
CA PHE A 75 2.63 4.68 -10.08
C PHE A 75 1.11 4.53 -10.04
N LYS A 76 0.36 5.15 -10.97
CA LYS A 76 -1.10 5.04 -11.04
C LYS A 76 -1.60 3.61 -11.23
N ARG A 77 -0.84 2.76 -11.92
CA ARG A 77 -1.16 1.34 -12.08
C ARG A 77 -0.73 0.54 -10.85
N TRP A 78 0.49 0.77 -10.38
CA TRP A 78 1.11 0.05 -9.27
C TRP A 78 0.41 0.30 -7.92
N SER A 79 0.01 1.54 -7.63
CA SER A 79 -0.57 1.95 -6.34
C SER A 79 -2.00 1.48 -6.10
N LYS A 80 -2.76 1.13 -7.15
CA LYS A 80 -4.18 0.71 -7.05
C LYS A 80 -4.43 -0.36 -5.96
N PRO A 81 -3.72 -1.51 -5.95
CA PRO A 81 -3.91 -2.52 -4.92
C PRO A 81 -3.43 -2.10 -3.52
N PHE A 82 -2.61 -1.05 -3.41
CA PHE A 82 -2.01 -0.56 -2.16
C PHE A 82 -2.69 0.71 -1.62
N ARG A 83 -3.83 1.13 -2.18
CA ARG A 83 -4.45 2.41 -1.81
C ARG A 83 -4.69 2.57 -0.31
N LEU A 84 -5.23 1.54 0.34
CA LEU A 84 -5.47 1.55 1.77
C LEU A 84 -4.16 1.58 2.57
N SER A 85 -3.17 0.75 2.21
CA SER A 85 -1.89 0.72 2.92
C SER A 85 -1.12 2.02 2.78
N LEU A 86 -1.14 2.65 1.59
CA LEU A 86 -0.52 3.97 1.36
C LEU A 86 -1.19 5.06 2.20
N TYR A 87 -2.53 5.03 2.29
CA TYR A 87 -3.26 5.99 3.12
C TYR A 87 -2.98 5.80 4.62
N LEU A 88 -3.02 4.56 5.11
CA LEU A 88 -2.74 4.25 6.52
C LEU A 88 -1.29 4.58 6.90
N TYR A 89 -0.34 4.29 6.01
CA TYR A 89 1.06 4.67 6.19
C TYR A 89 1.19 6.20 6.33
N GLN A 90 0.55 6.97 5.45
CA GLN A 90 0.54 8.43 5.51
C GLN A 90 -0.16 8.95 6.79
N LEU A 91 -1.29 8.37 7.20
CA LEU A 91 -2.00 8.76 8.41
C LEU A 91 -1.13 8.55 9.65
N ILE A 92 -0.45 7.41 9.77
CA ILE A 92 0.45 7.12 10.90
C ILE A 92 1.69 8.03 10.84
N ALA A 93 2.23 8.31 9.66
CA ALA A 93 3.34 9.26 9.47
C ALA A 93 3.00 10.68 9.94
N LEU A 94 1.79 11.16 9.64
CA LEU A 94 1.30 12.45 10.13
C LEU A 94 1.07 12.41 11.64
N THR A 95 0.43 11.36 12.13
CA THR A 95 0.14 11.15 13.56
C THR A 95 1.41 11.19 14.39
N LEU A 96 2.45 10.44 13.99
CA LEU A 96 3.70 10.37 14.75
C LEU A 96 4.42 11.72 14.78
N THR A 97 4.30 12.51 13.71
CA THR A 97 4.95 13.82 13.61
C THR A 97 4.26 14.84 14.51
N ILE A 98 2.92 14.86 14.52
CA ILE A 98 2.12 15.70 15.41
C ILE A 98 2.29 15.25 16.88
N PHE A 99 2.33 13.94 17.11
CA PHE A 99 2.59 13.37 18.43
C PHE A 99 3.95 13.81 18.98
N ALA A 100 5.01 13.70 18.17
CA ALA A 100 6.37 14.00 18.60
C ALA A 100 6.55 15.48 18.97
N ILE A 101 5.96 16.41 18.20
CA ILE A 101 6.02 17.84 18.56
C ILE A 101 5.25 18.13 19.86
N ILE A 102 4.07 17.54 20.05
CA ILE A 102 3.29 17.76 21.26
C ILE A 102 4.06 17.21 22.47
N LYS A 103 4.51 15.94 22.40
CA LYS A 103 5.11 15.24 23.54
C LYS A 103 6.52 15.71 23.88
N TYR A 104 7.37 15.92 22.89
CA TYR A 104 8.80 16.12 23.13
C TYR A 104 9.27 17.56 22.97
N LEU A 105 8.44 18.45 22.39
CA LEU A 105 8.72 19.89 22.34
C LEU A 105 7.75 20.67 23.22
N VAL A 106 6.44 20.55 22.99
CA VAL A 106 5.45 21.42 23.64
C VAL A 106 5.25 21.08 25.12
N MET A 107 5.15 19.81 25.49
CA MET A 107 4.99 19.44 26.90
C MET A 107 6.13 19.93 27.80
N PRO A 108 7.43 19.75 27.46
CA PRO A 108 8.52 20.34 28.25
C PRO A 108 8.43 21.88 28.36
N LEU A 109 8.00 22.56 27.29
CA LEU A 109 7.77 24.01 27.32
C LEU A 109 6.61 24.36 28.27
N LEU A 110 5.50 23.62 28.22
CA LEU A 110 4.36 23.82 29.11
C LEU A 110 4.74 23.63 30.57
N VAL A 111 5.48 22.56 30.89
CA VAL A 111 5.99 22.31 32.26
C VAL A 111 6.89 23.47 32.71
N SER A 112 7.74 24.00 31.82
CA SER A 112 8.66 25.08 32.19
C SER A 112 7.96 26.43 32.42
N PHE A 113 6.93 26.76 31.62
CA PHE A 113 6.23 28.06 31.72
C PHE A 113 5.00 28.00 32.64
N TRP A 114 4.43 26.81 32.84
CA TRP A 114 3.27 26.56 33.69
C TRP A 114 3.47 25.24 34.47
N PRO A 115 4.30 25.24 35.53
CA PRO A 115 4.65 24.02 36.28
C PRO A 115 3.46 23.22 36.81
N ASP A 116 2.40 23.91 37.23
CA ASP A 116 1.21 23.27 37.82
C ASP A 116 0.20 22.74 36.80
N TRP A 117 0.48 22.80 35.48
CA TRP A 117 -0.50 22.44 34.44
C TRP A 117 -1.03 20.99 34.58
N GLU A 118 -0.21 20.07 35.08
CA GLU A 118 -0.59 18.67 35.33
C GLU A 118 -1.58 18.50 36.49
N THR A 119 -1.74 19.50 37.35
CA THR A 119 -2.62 19.44 38.54
C THR A 119 -3.97 20.13 38.33
N GLN A 120 -4.17 20.84 37.21
CA GLN A 120 -5.37 21.64 36.92
C GLN A 120 -6.60 20.82 36.49
N GLY A 121 -6.51 19.48 36.48
CA GLY A 121 -7.59 18.56 36.12
C GLY A 121 -7.60 18.10 34.67
N THR A 122 -8.12 16.89 34.44
CA THR A 122 -8.02 16.17 33.15
C THR A 122 -8.68 16.90 31.98
N ILE A 123 -9.78 17.63 32.20
CA ILE A 123 -10.50 18.31 31.13
C ILE A 123 -9.66 19.45 30.54
N LEU A 124 -9.02 20.26 31.39
CA LEU A 124 -8.20 21.39 30.93
C LEU A 124 -6.98 20.91 30.14
N GLN A 125 -6.35 19.82 30.59
CA GLN A 125 -5.23 19.19 29.90
C GLN A 125 -5.62 18.70 28.51
N VAL A 126 -6.72 17.96 28.40
CA VAL A 126 -7.24 17.47 27.11
C VAL A 126 -7.52 18.65 26.19
N PHE A 127 -8.20 19.68 26.68
CA PHE A 127 -8.52 20.87 25.90
C PHE A 127 -7.25 21.61 25.41
N LEU A 128 -6.26 21.81 26.28
CA LEU A 128 -5.00 22.47 25.92
C LEU A 128 -4.22 21.68 24.87
N LEU A 129 -4.11 20.36 25.04
CA LEU A 129 -3.43 19.50 24.06
C LEU A 129 -4.14 19.51 22.70
N LEU A 130 -5.48 19.55 22.69
CA LEU A 130 -6.25 19.73 21.45
C LEU A 130 -6.01 21.09 20.80
N LEU A 131 -5.89 22.17 21.58
CA LEU A 131 -5.55 23.50 21.05
C LEU A 131 -4.13 23.53 20.45
N VAL A 132 -3.16 22.90 21.12
CA VAL A 132 -1.79 22.77 20.59
C VAL A 132 -1.81 21.96 19.29
N ALA A 133 -2.51 20.83 19.26
CA ALA A 133 -2.65 20.03 18.05
C ALA A 133 -3.30 20.84 16.92
N ALA A 134 -4.36 21.60 17.21
CA ALA A 134 -5.02 22.48 16.26
C ALA A 134 -4.08 23.57 15.73
N LEU A 135 -3.23 24.16 16.58
CA LEU A 135 -2.22 25.14 16.18
C LEU A 135 -1.20 24.54 15.20
N VAL A 136 -0.65 23.37 15.54
CA VAL A 136 0.31 22.65 14.69
C VAL A 136 -0.32 22.28 13.35
N ILE A 137 -1.54 21.73 13.36
CA ILE A 137 -2.28 21.38 12.15
C ILE A 137 -2.57 22.62 11.31
N SER A 138 -2.97 23.73 11.93
CA SER A 138 -3.28 24.97 11.22
C SER A 138 -2.05 25.53 10.53
N ALA A 139 -0.90 25.55 11.21
CA ALA A 139 0.37 25.98 10.62
C ALA A 139 0.78 25.09 9.43
N ALA A 140 0.67 23.77 9.59
CA ALA A 140 0.97 22.81 8.52
C ALA A 140 0.04 22.97 7.31
N CYS A 141 -1.26 23.12 7.54
CA CYS A 141 -2.25 23.29 6.47
C CYS A 141 -2.07 24.62 5.74
N LEU A 142 -1.77 25.71 6.46
CA LEU A 142 -1.56 27.03 5.86
C LEU A 142 -0.36 27.02 4.91
N ILE A 143 0.77 26.47 5.36
CA ILE A 143 1.97 26.35 4.53
C ILE A 143 1.75 25.35 3.39
N GLY A 144 1.12 24.22 3.67
CA GLY A 144 0.83 23.18 2.67
C GLY A 144 -0.13 23.63 1.56
N GLU A 145 -1.03 24.58 1.84
CA GLU A 145 -1.96 25.14 0.84
C GLU A 145 -1.28 26.18 -0.06
N GLU A 146 -0.30 26.92 0.46
CA GLU A 146 0.44 27.95 -0.29
C GLU A 146 1.33 27.34 -1.38
N PHE A 147 1.91 26.17 -1.12
CA PHE A 147 2.86 25.55 -2.03
C PHE A 147 2.27 24.40 -2.85
N THR A 148 2.80 24.24 -4.07
CA THR A 148 2.58 23.05 -4.91
C THR A 148 3.83 22.18 -4.88
N ILE A 149 3.75 20.94 -5.34
CA ILE A 149 4.93 20.07 -5.48
C ILE A 149 6.05 20.72 -6.33
N LYS A 150 5.71 21.59 -7.29
CA LYS A 150 6.71 22.29 -8.12
C LYS A 150 7.44 23.41 -7.38
N THR A 151 6.74 24.09 -6.46
CA THR A 151 7.22 25.28 -5.76
C THR A 151 7.76 24.99 -4.36
N ILE A 152 7.35 23.88 -3.73
CA ILE A 152 7.75 23.50 -2.37
C ILE A 152 9.26 23.38 -2.19
N LYS A 153 10.01 22.98 -3.23
CA LYS A 153 11.49 22.90 -3.18
C LYS A 153 12.16 24.26 -2.89
N TYR A 154 11.52 25.38 -3.22
CA TYR A 154 12.05 26.72 -2.91
C TYR A 154 11.75 27.13 -1.47
N TRP A 155 10.57 26.80 -0.96
CA TRP A 155 10.26 26.92 0.47
C TRP A 155 11.22 26.06 1.30
N HIS A 156 11.42 24.81 0.90
CA HIS A 156 12.37 23.90 1.53
C HIS A 156 13.81 24.42 1.43
N LEU A 157 14.19 25.09 0.35
CA LEU A 157 15.51 25.75 0.27
C LEU A 157 15.65 26.82 1.35
N PHE A 158 14.65 27.70 1.48
CA PHE A 158 14.66 28.75 2.51
C PHE A 158 14.71 28.15 3.92
N ALA A 159 13.83 27.19 4.23
CA ALA A 159 13.83 26.49 5.50
C ALA A 159 15.16 25.76 5.77
N GLY A 160 15.74 25.12 4.75
CA GLY A 160 17.03 24.45 4.82
C GLY A 160 18.19 25.40 5.13
N ILE A 161 18.17 26.63 4.58
CA ILE A 161 19.15 27.67 4.92
C ILE A 161 19.00 28.10 6.39
N LEU A 162 17.78 28.33 6.87
CA LEU A 162 17.54 28.69 8.27
C LEU A 162 17.95 27.57 9.24
N ILE A 163 17.67 26.32 8.88
CA ILE A 163 18.14 25.13 9.61
C ILE A 163 19.67 25.11 9.65
N LEU A 164 20.34 25.31 8.51
CA LEU A 164 21.81 25.32 8.44
C LEU A 164 22.41 26.44 9.30
N LEU A 165 21.84 27.65 9.24
CA LEU A 165 22.27 28.77 10.09
C LEU A 165 22.10 28.46 11.58
N SER A 166 20.99 27.82 11.95
CA SER A 166 20.73 27.39 13.34
C SER A 166 21.74 26.34 13.81
N ILE A 167 22.07 25.38 12.96
CA ILE A 167 23.09 24.35 13.22
C ILE A 167 24.46 25.00 13.41
N ILE A 168 24.88 25.86 12.47
CA ILE A 168 26.19 26.54 12.55
C ILE A 168 26.27 27.38 13.82
N SER A 169 25.21 28.12 14.13
CA SER A 169 25.12 28.95 15.33
C SER A 169 25.37 28.12 16.61
N ILE A 170 24.68 26.98 16.76
CA ILE A 170 24.85 26.08 17.90
C ILE A 170 26.26 25.47 17.94
N LEU A 171 26.77 25.00 16.79
CA LEU A 171 28.10 24.38 16.72
C LEU A 171 29.24 25.37 16.99
N CYS A 172 29.09 26.64 16.63
CA CYS A 172 30.08 27.68 16.93
C CYS A 172 30.14 28.06 18.41
N PHE A 173 29.07 27.80 19.18
CA PHE A 173 29.03 28.09 20.61
C PHE A 173 29.69 27.00 21.44
N PHE A 174 29.43 25.73 21.12
CA PHE A 174 30.05 24.61 21.82
C PHE A 174 31.54 24.51 21.47
N SER A 175 32.40 24.50 22.49
CA SER A 175 33.85 24.61 22.31
C SER A 175 34.46 23.28 21.85
N PRO A 176 35.53 23.26 21.03
CA PRO A 176 36.21 22.02 20.64
C PRO A 176 36.72 21.20 21.85
N SER A 177 37.05 21.87 22.96
CA SER A 177 37.51 21.25 24.22
C SER A 177 36.44 20.39 24.90
N GLU A 178 35.18 20.77 24.83
CA GLU A 178 34.05 19.95 25.28
C GLU A 178 33.86 18.71 24.38
N LEU A 179 34.49 18.70 23.19
CA LEU A 179 34.42 17.60 22.23
C LEU A 179 35.57 16.59 22.32
N VAL A 180 36.55 16.79 23.21
CA VAL A 180 37.81 16.01 23.22
C VAL A 180 37.69 14.66 23.93
N GLN A 181 36.71 14.44 24.82
CA GLN A 181 36.50 13.14 25.48
C GLN A 181 35.63 12.18 24.66
N TYR A 182 36.06 11.89 23.43
CA TYR A 182 35.33 11.02 22.49
C TYR A 182 35.06 9.60 23.00
N SER A 183 35.89 9.08 23.92
CA SER A 183 35.73 7.72 24.46
C SER A 183 34.51 7.56 25.35
N ALA A 184 34.06 8.61 26.04
CA ALA A 184 32.84 8.59 26.84
C ALA A 184 31.56 8.53 25.97
N TRP A 185 31.69 8.92 24.69
CA TRP A 185 30.56 9.07 23.76
C TRP A 185 30.31 7.80 22.95
N ILE A 186 31.30 6.92 22.89
CA ILE A 186 31.23 5.62 22.24
C ILE A 186 30.87 4.58 23.30
N LYS A 187 29.60 4.19 23.33
CA LYS A 187 29.16 3.04 24.13
C LYS A 187 29.44 1.75 23.36
N ILE A 188 30.21 0.82 23.94
CA ILE A 188 30.41 -0.54 23.38
C ILE A 188 29.19 -1.42 23.71
N GLU A 189 28.00 -0.96 23.32
CA GLU A 189 26.75 -1.69 23.54
C GLU A 189 26.34 -2.56 22.34
N THR A 190 27.12 -2.52 21.25
CA THR A 190 26.92 -3.35 20.05
C THR A 190 27.05 -4.86 20.30
N CYS A 191 27.72 -5.25 21.39
CA CYS A 191 27.81 -6.64 21.82
C CYS A 191 26.55 -7.14 22.54
N LYS A 192 25.66 -6.26 23.00
CA LYS A 192 24.42 -6.66 23.67
C LYS A 192 23.40 -7.14 22.63
N PRO A 193 22.68 -8.25 22.86
CA PRO A 193 21.64 -8.73 21.94
C PRO A 193 20.58 -7.67 21.64
N ILE A 194 20.23 -6.83 22.63
CA ILE A 194 19.19 -5.81 22.48
C ILE A 194 19.50 -4.79 21.39
N PHE A 195 20.78 -4.45 21.17
CA PHE A 195 21.19 -3.56 20.07
C PHE A 195 20.74 -4.09 18.71
N TRP A 196 20.91 -5.40 18.47
CA TRP A 196 20.46 -6.07 17.25
C TRP A 196 18.93 -6.17 17.16
N GLY A 197 18.28 -6.27 18.32
CA GLY A 197 16.83 -6.16 18.47
C GLY A 197 16.28 -4.86 17.90
N TYR A 198 17.00 -3.73 18.04
CA TYR A 198 16.63 -2.46 17.42
C TYR A 198 17.14 -2.34 15.97
N LEU A 199 18.40 -2.71 15.72
CA LEU A 199 19.08 -2.45 14.45
C LEU A 199 18.45 -3.18 13.25
N ILE A 200 18.10 -4.46 13.39
CA ILE A 200 17.55 -5.26 12.28
C ILE A 200 16.18 -4.72 11.83
N PRO A 201 15.22 -4.47 12.74
CA PRO A 201 13.96 -3.83 12.38
C PRO A 201 14.12 -2.44 11.77
N ILE A 202 15.07 -1.63 12.27
CA ILE A 202 15.43 -0.33 11.70
C ILE A 202 15.90 -0.48 10.25
N LEU A 203 16.81 -1.42 10.00
CA LEU A 203 17.33 -1.71 8.66
C LEU A 203 16.18 -2.08 7.71
N ILE A 204 15.33 -3.01 8.13
CA ILE A 204 14.19 -3.47 7.34
C ILE A 204 13.23 -2.32 7.06
N GLY A 205 12.79 -1.62 8.11
CA GLY A 205 11.85 -0.51 8.04
C GLY A 205 12.33 0.61 7.12
N PHE A 206 13.60 1.00 7.17
CA PHE A 206 14.12 2.06 6.31
C PHE A 206 14.39 1.67 4.87
N PHE A 207 14.67 0.39 4.60
CA PHE A 207 14.89 -0.06 3.23
C PHE A 207 13.58 -0.18 2.46
N VAL A 208 12.48 -0.56 3.15
CA VAL A 208 11.17 -0.74 2.52
C VAL A 208 10.23 0.44 2.72
N GLY A 209 10.36 1.19 3.82
CA GLY A 209 9.47 2.29 4.21
C GLY A 209 9.25 3.36 3.14
N PRO A 210 10.30 3.93 2.52
CA PRO A 210 10.15 4.93 1.47
C PRO A 210 9.24 4.51 0.30
N TRP A 211 9.07 3.20 0.07
CA TRP A 211 8.20 2.68 -0.99
C TRP A 211 6.71 2.83 -0.69
N LEU A 212 6.29 2.96 0.57
CA LEU A 212 4.91 3.25 0.93
C LEU A 212 4.67 4.73 1.27
N ASP A 213 5.72 5.54 1.24
CA ASP A 213 5.61 6.97 1.52
C ASP A 213 5.16 7.75 0.27
N LEU A 214 3.99 8.38 0.37
CA LEU A 214 3.39 9.15 -0.72
C LEU A 214 4.21 10.39 -1.08
N GLN A 215 4.87 11.01 -0.09
CA GLN A 215 5.67 12.21 -0.29
C GLN A 215 6.90 11.90 -1.15
N GLN A 216 7.53 10.74 -0.95
CA GLN A 216 8.70 10.32 -1.75
C GLN A 216 8.30 9.97 -3.19
N TRP A 217 7.19 9.26 -3.39
CA TRP A 217 6.66 9.00 -4.73
C TRP A 217 6.30 10.27 -5.49
N GLN A 218 5.62 11.22 -4.83
CA GLN A 218 5.22 12.48 -5.44
C GLN A 218 6.46 13.27 -5.94
N ARG A 219 7.52 13.34 -5.12
CA ARG A 219 8.79 13.98 -5.51
C ARG A 219 9.48 13.27 -6.66
N ALA A 220 9.59 11.94 -6.61
CA ALA A 220 10.25 11.18 -7.68
C ALA A 220 9.54 11.37 -9.03
N ILE A 221 8.20 11.41 -9.02
CA ILE A 221 7.39 11.70 -10.20
C ILE A 221 7.66 13.10 -10.74
N GLU A 222 7.67 14.12 -9.89
CA GLU A 222 7.92 15.51 -10.34
C GLU A 222 9.35 15.70 -10.84
N MET A 223 10.35 15.09 -10.20
CA MET A 223 11.74 15.08 -10.69
C MET A 223 11.83 14.50 -12.10
N ARG A 224 11.11 13.41 -12.38
CA ARG A 224 11.05 12.81 -13.73
C ARG A 224 10.43 13.77 -14.74
N LYS A 225 9.35 14.47 -14.36
CA LYS A 225 8.69 15.49 -15.21
C LYS A 225 9.61 16.66 -15.52
N GLU A 226 10.41 17.09 -14.55
CA GLU A 226 11.39 18.17 -14.69
C GLU A 226 12.70 17.75 -15.38
N ASN A 227 12.79 16.49 -15.83
CA ASN A 227 13.99 15.91 -16.45
C ASN A 227 15.24 15.99 -15.55
N VAL A 228 15.03 15.75 -14.25
CA VAL A 228 16.07 15.66 -13.21
C VAL A 228 16.36 14.19 -12.92
N ASN A 229 17.62 13.86 -12.61
CA ASN A 229 18.00 12.50 -12.25
C ASN A 229 17.55 12.22 -10.80
N ILE A 230 16.65 11.27 -10.63
CA ILE A 230 16.04 10.93 -9.34
C ILE A 230 17.10 10.38 -8.38
N SER A 231 17.95 9.46 -8.86
CA SER A 231 18.97 8.82 -8.02
C SER A 231 19.99 9.82 -7.45
N VAL A 232 20.41 10.81 -8.24
CA VAL A 232 21.34 11.85 -7.79
C VAL A 232 20.68 12.79 -6.78
N SER A 233 19.41 13.16 -6.99
CA SER A 233 18.66 13.96 -6.02
C SER A 233 18.51 13.24 -4.69
N TYR A 234 18.17 11.95 -4.69
CA TYR A 234 18.03 11.16 -3.47
C TYR A 234 19.37 10.86 -2.79
N MET A 235 20.48 10.78 -3.54
CA MET A 235 21.82 10.76 -2.96
C MET A 235 22.09 12.03 -2.15
N TRP A 236 21.84 13.21 -2.72
CA TRP A 236 21.97 14.47 -2.00
C TRP A 236 21.00 14.57 -0.82
N GLY A 237 19.75 14.14 -1.01
CA GLY A 237 18.76 14.13 0.07
C GLY A 237 19.16 13.22 1.23
N GLY A 238 19.63 12.01 0.94
CA GLY A 238 20.15 11.09 1.95
C GLY A 238 21.35 11.66 2.70
N LEU A 239 22.29 12.34 2.00
CA LEU A 239 23.44 12.98 2.63
C LEU A 239 23.05 14.14 3.54
N ILE A 240 22.19 15.06 3.07
CA ILE A 240 21.72 16.20 3.88
C ILE A 240 20.99 15.70 5.13
N PHE A 241 20.09 14.73 4.93
CA PHE A 241 19.34 14.11 6.02
C PHE A 241 20.26 13.42 7.04
N PHE A 242 21.27 12.66 6.57
CA PHE A 242 22.29 12.05 7.43
C PHE A 242 22.96 13.09 8.33
N PHE A 243 23.42 14.21 7.78
CA PHE A 243 24.09 15.25 8.56
C PHE A 243 23.16 15.92 9.58
N PHE A 244 21.87 16.11 9.27
CA PHE A 244 20.90 16.60 10.26
C PHE A 244 20.72 15.64 11.43
N LEU A 245 20.64 14.33 11.17
CA LEU A 245 20.55 13.33 12.24
C LEU A 245 21.83 13.26 13.07
N ILE A 246 23.01 13.31 12.42
CA ILE A 246 24.29 13.34 13.11
C ILE A 246 24.38 14.58 14.01
N PHE A 247 24.01 15.75 13.52
CA PHE A 247 23.96 16.96 14.35
C PHE A 247 23.05 16.79 15.57
N HIS A 248 21.82 16.32 15.37
CA HIS A 248 20.85 16.24 16.47
C HIS A 248 21.23 15.18 17.52
N GLY A 249 21.70 14.01 17.08
CA GLY A 249 22.21 12.98 17.98
C GLY A 249 23.54 13.39 18.66
N PHE A 250 24.40 14.15 17.97
CA PHE A 250 25.59 14.71 18.61
C PHE A 250 25.23 15.67 19.74
N LEU A 251 24.27 16.56 19.51
CA LEU A 251 23.74 17.45 20.53
C LEU A 251 23.13 16.66 21.71
N ALA A 252 22.43 15.55 21.44
CA ALA A 252 21.98 14.63 22.48
C ALA A 252 23.14 14.08 23.32
N SER A 253 24.22 13.63 22.65
CA SER A 253 25.42 13.11 23.31
C SER A 253 26.07 14.18 24.20
N LEU A 254 26.12 15.44 23.76
CA LEU A 254 26.62 16.55 24.60
C LEU A 254 25.78 16.71 25.86
N VAL A 255 24.45 16.65 25.74
CA VAL A 255 23.53 16.75 26.89
C VAL A 255 23.72 15.58 27.86
N PHE A 256 23.81 14.34 27.36
CA PHE A 256 23.93 13.15 28.22
C PHE A 256 25.28 13.01 28.93
N ASN A 257 26.33 13.63 28.39
CA ASN A 257 27.65 13.67 29.02
C ASN A 257 27.87 14.93 29.87
N ASN A 258 26.91 15.86 29.90
CA ASN A 258 26.99 17.04 30.75
C ASN A 258 26.72 16.65 32.21
N PRO A 259 27.44 17.22 33.20
CA PRO A 259 27.18 16.97 34.63
C PRO A 259 25.76 17.25 35.12
N TRP A 260 25.01 18.08 34.38
CA TRP A 260 23.59 18.33 34.63
C TRP A 260 22.73 17.07 34.48
N PHE A 261 23.07 16.18 33.56
CA PHE A 261 22.26 15.01 33.27
C PHE A 261 22.38 13.95 34.37
N SER A 262 21.22 13.45 34.80
CA SER A 262 21.11 12.29 35.69
C SER A 262 20.11 11.28 35.11
N PRO A 263 20.34 9.96 35.21
CA PRO A 263 19.42 8.93 34.71
C PRO A 263 17.96 9.10 35.18
N ASN A 264 17.76 9.63 36.39
CA ASN A 264 16.44 9.86 36.97
C ASN A 264 15.62 10.95 36.26
N MET A 265 16.22 11.71 35.34
CA MET A 265 15.54 12.75 34.54
C MET A 265 14.84 12.18 33.30
N THR A 266 15.09 10.90 32.99
CA THR A 266 14.45 10.19 31.88
C THR A 266 12.98 9.92 32.19
N PHE A 267 12.18 9.81 31.13
CA PHE A 267 10.78 9.41 31.28
C PHE A 267 10.68 7.88 31.26
N VAL A 268 9.90 7.30 32.17
CA VAL A 268 9.62 5.86 32.18
C VAL A 268 8.29 5.61 31.49
N GLY A 269 8.34 5.00 30.29
CA GLY A 269 7.16 4.73 29.49
C GLY A 269 6.44 3.43 29.88
N LEU A 270 5.37 3.13 29.15
CA LEU A 270 4.63 1.87 29.31
C LEU A 270 5.58 0.67 29.19
N GLY A 271 5.59 -0.22 30.19
CA GLY A 271 6.51 -1.37 30.23
C GLY A 271 7.84 -1.13 30.95
N GLY A 272 8.03 0.03 31.57
CA GLY A 272 9.18 0.27 32.47
C GLY A 272 10.49 0.61 31.75
N LEU A 273 10.41 1.07 30.50
CA LEU A 273 11.56 1.46 29.69
C LEU A 273 11.86 2.96 29.83
N GLU A 274 13.13 3.33 29.78
CA GLU A 274 13.59 4.71 29.91
C GLU A 274 13.73 5.41 28.56
N TYR A 275 13.26 6.66 28.51
CA TYR A 275 13.23 7.49 27.31
C TYR A 275 13.86 8.86 27.54
N GLY A 276 14.72 9.26 26.60
CA GLY A 276 15.49 10.51 26.63
C GLY A 276 15.08 11.54 25.58
N HIS A 277 13.94 11.37 24.92
CA HIS A 277 13.50 12.15 23.76
C HIS A 277 13.47 13.67 23.98
N ASP A 278 13.05 14.11 25.17
CA ASP A 278 12.81 15.52 25.51
C ASP A 278 14.00 16.20 26.21
N LEU A 279 15.08 15.47 26.45
CA LEU A 279 16.19 15.92 27.30
C LEU A 279 16.95 17.11 26.72
N ILE A 280 17.07 17.22 25.40
CA ILE A 280 17.71 18.39 24.78
C ILE A 280 16.83 19.64 25.00
N VAL A 281 15.50 19.53 24.90
CA VAL A 281 14.58 20.64 25.16
C VAL A 281 14.68 21.06 26.63
N LYS A 282 14.65 20.10 27.57
CA LYS A 282 14.85 20.35 29.00
C LYS A 282 16.19 21.02 29.29
N TYR A 283 17.27 20.60 28.62
CA TYR A 283 18.60 21.20 28.74
C TYR A 283 18.61 22.65 28.28
N MET A 284 18.06 22.94 27.11
CA MET A 284 17.97 24.31 26.57
C MET A 284 17.14 25.23 27.47
N LEU A 285 16.07 24.72 28.08
CA LEU A 285 15.23 25.48 29.02
C LEU A 285 15.92 25.70 30.36
N HIS A 286 16.62 24.70 30.89
CA HIS A 286 17.34 24.80 32.16
C HIS A 286 18.44 25.87 32.08
N PHE A 287 19.21 25.87 31.00
CA PHE A 287 20.33 26.79 30.79
C PHE A 287 19.94 28.07 30.04
N GLN A 288 18.65 28.35 29.84
CA GLN A 288 18.20 29.51 29.04
C GLN A 288 18.67 30.87 29.58
N SER A 289 18.93 30.97 30.90
CA SER A 289 19.44 32.18 31.55
C SER A 289 20.96 32.34 31.44
N ILE A 290 21.67 31.25 31.13
CA ILE A 290 23.14 31.20 31.03
C ILE A 290 23.56 31.28 29.57
N PHE A 291 22.85 30.60 28.68
CA PHE A 291 23.12 30.65 27.26
C PHE A 291 22.74 32.00 26.66
N PRO A 292 23.49 32.47 25.64
CA PRO A 292 23.00 33.55 24.81
C PRO A 292 21.61 33.22 24.27
N TRP A 293 20.69 34.19 24.26
CA TRP A 293 19.28 34.01 23.88
C TRP A 293 19.11 33.32 22.51
N TRP A 294 20.07 33.50 21.61
CA TRP A 294 20.04 32.93 20.27
C TRP A 294 20.30 31.41 20.25
N ILE A 295 20.92 30.80 21.27
CA ILE A 295 21.18 29.35 21.30
C ILE A 295 19.90 28.52 21.45
N PRO A 296 19.09 28.69 22.52
CA PRO A 296 17.81 28.00 22.62
C PRO A 296 16.89 28.33 21.44
N THR A 297 16.91 29.60 20.99
CA THR A 297 16.11 30.06 19.84
C THR A 297 16.48 29.31 18.56
N SER A 298 17.78 29.16 18.25
CA SER A 298 18.25 28.39 17.09
C SER A 298 17.82 26.93 17.17
N TYR A 299 17.84 26.32 18.35
CA TYR A 299 17.40 24.94 18.52
C TYR A 299 15.88 24.79 18.29
N PHE A 300 15.07 25.70 18.82
CA PHE A 300 13.63 25.69 18.60
C PHE A 300 13.27 25.97 17.14
N ILE A 301 14.00 26.86 16.45
CA ILE A 301 13.85 27.08 15.00
C ILE A 301 14.20 25.79 14.23
N PHE A 302 15.29 25.12 14.57
CA PHE A 302 15.70 23.86 13.96
C PHE A 302 14.59 22.80 14.03
N ILE A 303 14.08 22.50 15.24
CA ILE A 303 13.02 21.51 15.42
C ILE A 303 11.75 21.93 14.68
N THR A 304 11.32 23.17 14.87
CA THR A 304 10.04 23.66 14.34
C THR A 304 10.03 23.58 12.81
N LEU A 305 11.10 24.03 12.15
CA LEU A 305 11.22 23.96 10.69
C LEU A 305 11.31 22.52 10.17
N ALA A 306 12.05 21.64 10.86
CA ALA A 306 12.16 20.25 10.46
C ALA A 306 10.80 19.52 10.52
N ILE A 307 9.98 19.83 11.53
CA ILE A 307 8.62 19.27 11.66
C ILE A 307 7.65 19.90 10.65
N ILE A 308 7.66 21.22 10.50
CA ILE A 308 6.79 21.94 9.56
C ILE A 308 7.03 21.47 8.12
N THR A 309 8.30 21.36 7.69
CA THR A 309 8.66 20.90 6.33
C THR A 309 8.37 19.42 6.08
N THR A 310 8.06 18.66 7.14
CA THR A 310 7.54 17.31 7.00
C THR A 310 6.01 17.30 6.90
N LEU A 311 5.34 18.14 7.70
CA LEU A 311 3.88 18.24 7.71
C LEU A 311 3.31 18.91 6.44
N ASP A 312 3.94 19.96 5.92
CA ASP A 312 3.53 20.60 4.66
C ASP A 312 3.62 19.63 3.47
N SER A 313 4.65 18.79 3.46
CA SER A 313 4.91 17.77 2.46
C SER A 313 3.89 16.64 2.58
N GLY A 314 3.57 16.25 3.82
CA GLY A 314 2.48 15.34 4.10
C GLY A 314 1.12 15.89 3.65
N TYR A 315 0.88 17.20 3.79
CA TYR A 315 -0.34 17.87 3.32
C TYR A 315 -0.46 17.78 1.79
N ILE A 316 0.57 18.20 1.05
CA ILE A 316 0.57 18.21 -0.41
C ILE A 316 0.46 16.78 -0.98
N ALA A 317 1.13 15.80 -0.37
CA ALA A 317 1.07 14.40 -0.78
C ALA A 317 -0.31 13.78 -0.53
N THR A 318 -0.91 14.07 0.64
CA THR A 318 -2.26 13.59 0.99
C THR A 318 -3.32 14.18 0.06
N LYS A 319 -3.27 15.49 -0.19
CA LYS A 319 -4.17 16.18 -1.14
C LYS A 319 -4.07 15.59 -2.54
N TRP A 320 -2.84 15.34 -3.01
CA TRP A 320 -2.60 14.70 -4.31
C TRP A 320 -3.19 13.30 -4.40
N PHE A 321 -2.98 12.48 -3.37
CA PHE A 321 -3.45 11.10 -3.35
C PHE A 321 -4.98 10.99 -3.25
N LEU A 322 -5.61 11.80 -2.38
CA LEU A 322 -7.07 11.84 -2.24
C LEU A 322 -7.75 12.29 -3.53
N LYS A 323 -7.23 13.34 -4.18
CA LYS A 323 -7.76 13.87 -5.45
C LYS A 323 -7.71 12.84 -6.58
N GLU A 324 -6.63 12.07 -6.68
CA GLU A 324 -6.50 11.02 -7.70
C GLU A 324 -7.45 9.84 -7.43
N ASN A 325 -7.63 9.46 -6.17
CA ASN A 325 -8.54 8.38 -5.80
C ASN A 325 -10.01 8.76 -5.95
N SER A 326 -10.39 9.99 -5.58
CA SER A 326 -11.74 10.50 -5.76
C SER A 326 -12.15 10.49 -7.24
N LYS A 327 -11.29 11.02 -8.12
CA LYS A 327 -11.50 11.03 -9.58
C LYS A 327 -11.69 9.65 -10.22
N SER A 328 -11.14 8.61 -9.59
CA SER A 328 -11.18 7.24 -10.13
C SER A 328 -12.13 6.31 -9.38
N SER A 329 -12.88 6.84 -8.41
CA SER A 329 -13.80 6.08 -7.58
C SER A 329 -15.20 6.06 -8.20
N ASN A 330 -15.79 4.88 -8.30
CA ASN A 330 -17.19 4.67 -8.68
C ASN A 330 -18.08 4.36 -7.46
N SER A 331 -17.61 4.64 -6.23
CA SER A 331 -18.33 4.27 -5.01
C SER A 331 -19.53 5.18 -4.76
N PRO A 332 -20.74 4.63 -4.60
CA PRO A 332 -21.94 5.41 -4.26
C PRO A 332 -21.80 6.20 -2.95
N ILE A 333 -21.11 5.64 -1.96
CA ILE A 333 -20.91 6.29 -0.65
C ILE A 333 -20.04 7.54 -0.80
N LEU A 334 -18.96 7.44 -1.60
CA LEU A 334 -18.09 8.60 -1.86
C LEU A 334 -18.83 9.68 -2.65
N SER A 335 -19.81 9.34 -3.48
CA SER A 335 -20.60 10.34 -4.21
C SER A 335 -21.53 11.18 -3.33
N MET A 336 -21.83 10.73 -2.11
CA MET A 336 -22.69 11.46 -1.15
C MET A 336 -21.93 12.52 -0.33
N ILE A 337 -20.60 12.43 -0.27
CA ILE A 337 -19.76 13.36 0.49
C ILE A 337 -19.33 14.51 -0.45
N PRO A 338 -19.38 15.78 -0.03
CA PRO A 338 -18.93 16.89 -0.86
C PRO A 338 -17.48 16.71 -1.34
N GLU A 339 -17.21 16.97 -2.63
CA GLU A 339 -15.87 16.82 -3.21
C GLU A 339 -14.80 17.63 -2.48
N GLY A 340 -15.18 18.80 -1.96
CA GLY A 340 -14.29 19.65 -1.16
C GLY A 340 -13.79 18.95 0.11
N ILE A 341 -14.59 18.09 0.73
CA ILE A 341 -14.21 17.34 1.94
C ILE A 341 -13.38 16.11 1.57
N ILE A 342 -13.79 15.36 0.55
CA ILE A 342 -13.08 14.13 0.12
C ILE A 342 -11.67 14.44 -0.37
N ASN A 343 -11.52 15.52 -1.14
CA ASN A 343 -10.24 15.92 -1.72
C ASN A 343 -9.37 16.70 -0.74
N SER A 344 -9.93 17.14 0.39
CA SER A 344 -9.19 17.89 1.40
C SER A 344 -8.35 16.95 2.27
N PRO A 345 -7.08 17.27 2.53
CA PRO A 345 -6.26 16.56 3.50
C PRO A 345 -6.66 16.89 4.96
N ILE A 346 -7.42 17.96 5.20
CA ILE A 346 -7.76 18.45 6.55
C ILE A 346 -8.41 17.38 7.44
N PRO A 347 -9.41 16.58 6.99
CA PRO A 347 -9.97 15.50 7.82
C PRO A 347 -8.92 14.46 8.24
N THR A 348 -7.95 14.17 7.38
CA THR A 348 -6.85 13.24 7.70
C THR A 348 -5.93 13.84 8.76
N PHE A 349 -5.64 15.13 8.70
CA PHE A 349 -4.84 15.85 9.71
C PHE A 349 -5.56 15.95 11.05
N ILE A 350 -6.87 16.22 11.04
CA ILE A 350 -7.69 16.25 12.26
C ILE A 350 -7.68 14.87 12.92
N LEU A 351 -7.90 13.80 12.15
CA LEU A 351 -7.82 12.42 12.65
C LEU A 351 -6.43 12.12 13.23
N ALA A 352 -5.35 12.48 12.52
CA ALA A 352 -3.99 12.32 13.00
C ALA A 352 -3.74 13.10 14.31
N GLY A 353 -4.27 14.31 14.44
CA GLY A 353 -4.21 15.12 15.65
C GLY A 353 -4.93 14.49 16.83
N PHE A 354 -6.14 13.95 16.62
CA PHE A 354 -6.87 13.23 17.66
C PHE A 354 -6.12 11.98 18.14
N ILE A 355 -5.58 11.18 17.22
CA ILE A 355 -4.79 9.99 17.56
C ILE A 355 -3.52 10.40 18.30
N ALA A 356 -2.85 11.48 17.88
CA ALA A 356 -1.66 12.00 18.54
C ALA A 356 -1.95 12.45 19.99
N VAL A 357 -2.98 13.28 20.20
CA VAL A 357 -3.38 13.74 21.54
C VAL A 357 -3.78 12.56 22.42
N PHE A 358 -4.57 11.62 21.88
CA PHE A 358 -4.93 10.40 22.60
C PHE A 358 -3.69 9.61 23.01
N GLY A 359 -2.73 9.44 22.10
CA GLY A 359 -1.45 8.78 22.38
C GLY A 359 -0.66 9.46 23.51
N VAL A 360 -0.63 10.79 23.55
CA VAL A 360 0.00 11.55 24.64
C VAL A 360 -0.70 11.26 25.98
N LEU A 361 -2.03 11.32 26.00
CA LEU A 361 -2.82 11.12 27.22
C LEU A 361 -2.68 9.72 27.83
N ILE A 362 -2.45 8.70 27.01
CA ILE A 362 -2.23 7.32 27.48
C ILE A 362 -0.75 7.00 27.72
N ASN A 363 0.14 7.99 27.70
CA ASN A 363 1.59 7.83 27.87
C ASN A 363 2.24 6.89 26.84
N CYS A 364 1.75 6.90 25.59
CA CYS A 364 2.45 6.22 24.49
C CYS A 364 3.83 6.85 24.24
N GLU A 365 4.73 6.11 23.63
CA GLU A 365 6.01 6.61 23.10
C GLU A 365 6.06 6.52 21.59
N ILE A 366 6.98 7.27 20.96
CA ILE A 366 7.09 7.33 19.50
C ILE A 366 7.35 5.95 18.90
N GLU A 367 8.11 5.09 19.58
CA GLU A 367 8.40 3.72 19.21
C GLU A 367 7.14 2.89 18.95
N TYR A 368 6.05 3.18 19.65
CA TYR A 368 4.78 2.46 19.52
C TYR A 368 4.08 2.76 18.19
N PHE A 369 4.39 3.91 17.59
CA PHE A 369 4.02 4.20 16.20
C PHE A 369 5.06 3.64 15.23
N MET A 370 6.35 3.72 15.57
CA MET A 370 7.45 3.25 14.73
C MET A 370 7.36 1.75 14.40
N VAL A 371 6.92 0.94 15.35
CA VAL A 371 6.84 -0.52 15.18
C VAL A 371 5.98 -0.91 13.97
N PHE A 372 4.94 -0.14 13.62
CA PHE A 372 4.12 -0.41 12.44
C PHE A 372 4.93 -0.34 11.14
N PHE A 373 5.89 0.58 11.05
CA PHE A 373 6.76 0.75 9.89
C PHE A 373 7.79 -0.38 9.77
N ALA A 374 8.24 -0.92 10.90
CA ALA A 374 9.20 -2.02 10.95
C ALA A 374 8.57 -3.41 10.94
N THR A 375 7.24 -3.52 11.00
CA THR A 375 6.51 -4.80 11.03
C THR A 375 5.30 -4.81 10.09
N PHE A 376 4.18 -4.21 10.50
CA PHE A 376 2.89 -4.29 9.82
C PHE A 376 2.97 -3.89 8.34
N PHE A 377 3.64 -2.78 8.04
CA PHE A 377 3.77 -2.27 6.68
C PHE A 377 4.85 -2.98 5.84
N VAL A 378 5.75 -3.75 6.46
CA VAL A 378 6.86 -4.41 5.77
C VAL A 378 6.35 -5.40 4.71
N ALA A 379 5.28 -6.16 5.00
CA ALA A 379 4.70 -7.09 4.05
C ALA A 379 4.18 -6.37 2.78
N TYR A 380 3.49 -5.24 2.97
CA TYR A 380 2.96 -4.44 1.88
C TYR A 380 4.08 -3.79 1.06
N ALA A 381 5.08 -3.22 1.73
CA ALA A 381 6.21 -2.57 1.08
C ALA A 381 7.08 -3.57 0.30
N ALA A 382 7.44 -4.70 0.92
CA ALA A 382 8.23 -5.76 0.29
C ALA A 382 7.52 -6.34 -0.94
N LEU A 383 6.20 -6.61 -0.84
CA LEU A 383 5.44 -7.07 -2.00
C LEU A 383 5.33 -5.98 -3.08
N GLY A 384 5.19 -4.72 -2.68
CA GLY A 384 5.20 -3.56 -3.58
C GLY A 384 6.51 -3.45 -4.36
N ILE A 385 7.66 -3.63 -3.69
CA ILE A 385 8.99 -3.68 -4.30
C ILE A 385 9.11 -4.87 -5.23
N ALA A 386 8.70 -6.07 -4.79
CA ALA A 386 8.72 -7.27 -5.63
C ALA A 386 7.93 -7.05 -6.92
N ARG A 387 6.75 -6.40 -6.86
CA ARG A 387 5.95 -6.01 -8.04
C ARG A 387 6.61 -5.03 -8.98
N CYS A 388 7.60 -4.29 -8.52
CA CYS A 388 8.38 -3.41 -9.38
C CYS A 388 9.42 -4.16 -10.21
N PHE A 389 9.99 -5.27 -9.72
CA PHE A 389 11.16 -5.91 -10.33
C PHE A 389 10.94 -7.37 -10.75
N VAL A 390 9.92 -8.01 -10.22
CA VAL A 390 9.55 -9.40 -10.52
C VAL A 390 8.27 -9.38 -11.37
N PRO A 391 8.34 -9.72 -12.67
CA PRO A 391 7.23 -9.60 -13.63
C PRO A 391 5.93 -10.31 -13.19
N ASN A 392 6.04 -11.37 -12.39
CA ASN A 392 4.96 -12.32 -12.13
C ASN A 392 4.21 -12.11 -10.81
N SER A 393 4.56 -11.08 -10.02
CA SER A 393 3.92 -10.79 -8.72
C SER A 393 2.61 -9.99 -8.84
N GLN A 394 2.03 -9.87 -10.05
CA GLN A 394 0.88 -9.02 -10.38
C GLN A 394 -0.51 -9.63 -10.08
N HIS A 395 -0.60 -10.76 -9.39
CA HIS A 395 -1.89 -11.31 -8.95
C HIS A 395 -2.66 -10.35 -8.01
N SER A 396 -3.95 -10.61 -7.78
CA SER A 396 -4.74 -9.85 -6.80
C SER A 396 -4.04 -9.87 -5.43
N LEU A 397 -3.97 -8.71 -4.79
CA LEU A 397 -3.27 -8.57 -3.52
C LEU A 397 -4.00 -9.44 -2.47
N PRO A 398 -3.35 -10.41 -1.80
CA PRO A 398 -4.00 -11.22 -0.77
C PRO A 398 -4.15 -10.40 0.51
N GLN A 399 -5.05 -9.42 0.49
CA GLN A 399 -5.20 -8.38 1.52
C GLN A 399 -5.35 -8.97 2.92
N VAL A 400 -6.20 -9.98 3.08
CA VAL A 400 -6.42 -10.65 4.37
C VAL A 400 -5.12 -11.28 4.88
N LYS A 401 -4.39 -12.01 4.02
CA LYS A 401 -3.15 -12.67 4.43
C LYS A 401 -2.05 -11.65 4.79
N LEU A 402 -1.94 -10.57 4.02
CA LEU A 402 -0.98 -9.48 4.31
C LEU A 402 -1.32 -8.73 5.60
N PHE A 403 -2.61 -8.50 5.83
CA PHE A 403 -3.08 -7.91 7.08
C PHE A 403 -2.77 -8.84 8.26
N SER A 404 -3.11 -10.13 8.16
CA SER A 404 -2.87 -11.12 9.22
C SER A 404 -1.38 -11.28 9.53
N ILE A 405 -0.51 -11.40 8.52
CA ILE A 405 0.94 -11.52 8.76
C ILE A 405 1.50 -10.23 9.36
N GLY A 406 1.03 -9.06 8.92
CA GLY A 406 1.44 -7.77 9.48
C GLY A 406 1.02 -7.62 10.93
N ALA A 407 -0.22 -7.93 11.28
CA ALA A 407 -0.75 -7.87 12.64
C ALA A 407 -0.05 -8.88 13.57
N PHE A 408 0.17 -10.11 13.11
CA PHE A 408 0.88 -11.13 13.87
C PHE A 408 2.34 -10.73 14.15
N SER A 409 3.02 -10.19 13.13
CA SER A 409 4.38 -9.66 13.22
C SER A 409 4.51 -8.51 14.21
N LEU A 410 3.53 -7.59 14.20
CA LEU A 410 3.44 -6.48 15.14
C LEU A 410 3.34 -6.97 16.59
N VAL A 411 2.49 -7.97 16.87
CA VAL A 411 2.32 -8.51 18.23
C VAL A 411 3.59 -9.21 18.71
N ILE A 412 4.22 -10.05 17.88
CA ILE A 412 5.50 -10.71 18.22
C ILE A 412 6.55 -9.67 18.57
N PHE A 413 6.69 -8.64 17.73
CA PHE A 413 7.63 -7.57 17.98
C PHE A 413 7.33 -6.84 19.29
N ALA A 414 6.07 -6.46 19.52
CA ALA A 414 5.66 -5.73 20.71
C ALA A 414 5.97 -6.52 21.98
N CYS A 415 5.71 -7.83 21.99
CA CYS A 415 6.12 -8.72 23.08
C CYS A 415 7.65 -8.69 23.29
N GLY A 416 8.42 -8.76 22.20
CA GLY A 416 9.89 -8.66 22.26
C GLY A 416 10.37 -7.33 22.83
N TYR A 417 9.74 -6.22 22.43
CA TYR A 417 10.08 -4.88 22.88
C TYR A 417 9.79 -4.69 24.38
N PHE A 418 8.58 -5.00 24.85
CA PHE A 418 8.23 -4.84 26.26
C PHE A 418 9.00 -5.79 27.18
N LEU A 419 9.32 -7.01 26.72
CA LEU A 419 10.10 -7.98 27.49
C LEU A 419 11.62 -7.79 27.33
N GLN A 420 12.06 -6.82 26.51
CA GLN A 420 13.47 -6.59 26.16
C GLN A 420 14.17 -7.85 25.59
N VAL A 421 13.43 -8.64 24.81
CA VAL A 421 13.91 -9.86 24.13
C VAL A 421 14.19 -9.56 22.66
N ALA A 422 15.47 -9.38 22.33
CA ALA A 422 15.93 -9.03 20.98
C ALA A 422 15.45 -9.98 19.89
N TRP A 423 15.47 -11.30 20.14
CA TRP A 423 15.10 -12.29 19.13
C TRP A 423 13.65 -12.16 18.66
N LEU A 424 12.73 -11.80 19.56
CA LEU A 424 11.32 -11.59 19.21
C LEU A 424 11.14 -10.32 18.36
N MET A 425 11.88 -9.25 18.66
CA MET A 425 11.88 -8.04 17.82
C MET A 425 12.37 -8.36 16.39
N ILE A 426 13.47 -9.10 16.29
CA ILE A 426 14.05 -9.54 15.02
C ILE A 426 13.05 -10.41 14.25
N LEU A 427 12.50 -11.44 14.89
CA LEU A 427 11.52 -12.34 14.30
C LEU A 427 10.29 -11.58 13.79
N GLY A 428 9.74 -10.68 14.61
CA GLY A 428 8.60 -9.84 14.23
C GLY A 428 8.88 -8.98 12.99
N SER A 429 10.10 -8.47 12.82
CA SER A 429 10.44 -7.66 11.64
C SER A 429 10.75 -8.49 10.37
N ILE A 430 11.30 -9.70 10.51
CA ILE A 430 11.70 -10.55 9.38
C ILE A 430 10.53 -11.37 8.82
N LEU A 431 9.59 -11.78 9.68
CA LEU A 431 8.48 -12.66 9.30
C LEU A 431 7.65 -12.13 8.09
N PRO A 432 7.31 -10.83 7.99
CA PRO A 432 6.68 -10.26 6.80
C PRO A 432 7.47 -10.48 5.51
N ILE A 433 8.80 -10.34 5.57
CA ILE A 433 9.69 -10.51 4.41
C ILE A 433 9.70 -11.96 3.97
N LEU A 434 9.88 -12.90 4.91
CA LEU A 434 9.88 -14.34 4.61
C LEU A 434 8.57 -14.77 3.96
N TYR A 435 7.44 -14.28 4.48
CA TYR A 435 6.14 -14.56 3.90
C TYR A 435 6.01 -14.03 2.47
N VAL A 436 6.46 -12.80 2.21
CA VAL A 436 6.46 -12.24 0.84
C VAL A 436 7.39 -13.01 -0.09
N CYS A 437 8.58 -13.38 0.36
CA CYS A 437 9.51 -14.21 -0.41
C CYS A 437 8.85 -15.55 -0.78
N TRP A 438 8.26 -16.24 0.20
CA TRP A 438 7.51 -17.47 -0.03
C TRP A 438 6.36 -17.28 -1.02
N LEU A 439 5.60 -16.19 -0.89
CA LEU A 439 4.48 -15.87 -1.78
C LEU A 439 4.95 -15.68 -3.23
N VAL A 440 6.03 -14.92 -3.44
CA VAL A 440 6.57 -14.68 -4.78
C VAL A 440 7.11 -15.98 -5.38
N LEU A 441 7.89 -16.76 -4.62
CA LEU A 441 8.49 -18.02 -5.09
C LEU A 441 7.44 -19.10 -5.43
N ASN A 442 6.42 -19.27 -4.59
CA ASN A 442 5.40 -20.29 -4.83
C ASN A 442 4.47 -19.95 -5.99
N THR A 443 4.24 -18.65 -6.24
CA THR A 443 3.47 -18.22 -7.40
C THR A 443 4.20 -18.55 -8.71
N ASP A 444 5.54 -18.40 -8.72
CA ASP A 444 6.37 -18.82 -9.86
C ASP A 444 6.42 -20.35 -10.01
N LEU A 445 6.51 -21.12 -8.91
CA LEU A 445 6.50 -22.59 -8.95
C LEU A 445 5.21 -23.17 -9.54
N LEU A 446 4.05 -22.70 -9.08
CA LEU A 446 2.75 -23.16 -9.59
C LEU A 446 2.60 -22.84 -11.08
N ARG A 447 3.18 -21.73 -11.54
CA ARG A 447 3.22 -21.39 -12.96
C ARG A 447 4.15 -22.29 -13.75
N VAL A 448 5.37 -22.55 -13.30
CA VAL A 448 6.30 -23.49 -13.99
C VAL A 448 5.67 -24.88 -14.09
N VAL A 449 4.97 -25.32 -13.04
CA VAL A 449 4.19 -26.56 -13.08
C VAL A 449 3.06 -26.47 -14.09
N LYS A 450 2.29 -25.37 -14.12
CA LYS A 450 1.20 -25.20 -15.08
C LYS A 450 1.66 -25.09 -16.53
N GLU A 451 2.73 -24.33 -16.80
CA GLU A 451 3.36 -24.22 -18.12
C GLU A 451 3.95 -25.56 -18.55
N LYS A 452 4.61 -26.30 -17.66
CA LYS A 452 5.06 -27.67 -17.96
C LYS A 452 3.90 -28.64 -18.17
N VAL A 453 2.79 -28.49 -17.45
CA VAL A 453 1.59 -29.31 -17.66
C VAL A 453 0.95 -28.96 -19.00
N GLU A 454 0.87 -27.69 -19.39
CA GLU A 454 0.41 -27.24 -20.71
C GLU A 454 1.36 -27.73 -21.82
N GLU A 455 2.68 -27.65 -21.62
CA GLU A 455 3.69 -28.16 -22.57
C GLU A 455 3.63 -29.69 -22.70
N VAL A 456 3.44 -30.41 -21.58
CA VAL A 456 3.23 -31.88 -21.60
C VAL A 456 1.88 -32.23 -22.24
N MET A 457 0.84 -31.41 -22.05
CA MET A 457 -0.46 -31.59 -22.70
C MET A 457 -0.39 -31.29 -24.21
N ASP A 458 0.38 -30.29 -24.63
CA ASP A 458 0.62 -29.96 -26.04
C ASP A 458 1.45 -31.06 -26.71
N VAL A 459 2.51 -31.56 -26.07
CA VAL A 459 3.28 -32.73 -26.54
C VAL A 459 2.41 -33.98 -26.57
N ALA A 460 1.54 -34.19 -25.58
CA ALA A 460 0.58 -35.30 -25.60
C ALA A 460 -0.47 -35.16 -26.71
N SER A 461 -0.81 -33.93 -27.12
CA SER A 461 -1.73 -33.65 -28.24
C SER A 461 -1.12 -33.89 -29.62
N GLU A 462 0.22 -33.91 -29.71
CA GLU A 462 0.98 -34.27 -30.92
C GLU A 462 1.13 -35.80 -31.09
N ILE A 463 0.82 -36.59 -30.06
CA ILE A 463 0.84 -38.06 -30.15
C ILE A 463 -0.40 -38.52 -30.96
N PRO A 464 -0.23 -39.15 -32.15
CA PRO A 464 -1.35 -39.53 -33.03
C PRO A 464 -2.38 -40.46 -32.38
N VAL A 465 -1.96 -41.17 -31.34
CA VAL A 465 -2.78 -42.14 -30.58
C VAL A 465 -3.83 -41.46 -29.69
N LEU A 466 -3.67 -40.18 -29.33
CA LEU A 466 -4.64 -39.45 -28.49
C LEU A 466 -5.72 -38.72 -29.31
N LYS A 467 -5.48 -38.44 -30.60
CA LYS A 467 -6.50 -37.91 -31.53
C LYS A 467 -7.63 -38.90 -31.86
N SER A 468 -7.40 -40.21 -31.68
CA SER A 468 -8.44 -41.23 -31.87
C SER A 468 -9.30 -41.45 -30.62
N ILE A 469 -8.88 -40.94 -29.45
CA ILE A 469 -9.62 -41.10 -28.18
C ILE A 469 -10.64 -39.96 -27.98
N SER A 470 -10.47 -38.81 -28.64
CA SER A 470 -11.38 -37.66 -28.52
C SER A 470 -12.52 -37.63 -29.54
N LYS A 471 -12.57 -38.57 -30.49
CA LYS A 471 -13.72 -38.78 -31.37
C LYS A 471 -14.54 -39.97 -30.88
N ALA A 472 -15.69 -39.66 -30.28
CA ALA A 472 -16.75 -40.58 -29.90
C ALA A 472 -16.31 -41.78 -29.03
N THR A 473 -16.34 -41.60 -27.71
CA THR A 473 -16.34 -42.72 -26.78
C THR A 473 -17.67 -43.47 -26.89
N GLN A 474 -17.77 -44.36 -27.87
CA GLN A 474 -18.70 -45.49 -27.83
C GLN A 474 -18.10 -46.53 -26.89
N THR A 475 -18.51 -46.51 -25.62
CA THR A 475 -18.11 -47.54 -24.67
C THR A 475 -19.00 -48.77 -24.86
N ALA A 476 -18.44 -49.85 -25.40
CA ALA A 476 -19.15 -51.12 -25.51
C ALA A 476 -19.16 -51.83 -24.14
N LEU A 477 -20.35 -51.96 -23.56
CA LEU A 477 -20.63 -52.89 -22.47
C LEU A 477 -21.76 -53.84 -22.92
N ASN A 478 -21.48 -55.13 -22.94
CA ASN A 478 -22.42 -56.22 -23.25
C ASN A 478 -23.17 -56.13 -24.60
N GLY A 479 -22.46 -55.80 -25.68
CA GLY A 479 -22.93 -56.08 -27.06
C GLY A 479 -24.22 -55.37 -27.49
N LYS A 480 -24.71 -54.39 -26.73
CA LYS A 480 -25.81 -53.51 -27.15
C LYS A 480 -25.28 -52.09 -27.26
N ILE A 481 -25.21 -51.60 -28.50
CA ILE A 481 -24.97 -50.18 -28.80
C ILE A 481 -26.17 -49.41 -28.26
N LYS A 482 -26.02 -48.77 -27.11
CA LYS A 482 -26.90 -47.70 -26.67
C LYS A 482 -26.11 -46.41 -26.77
N GLU A 483 -26.59 -45.47 -27.57
CA GLU A 483 -26.12 -44.09 -27.55
C GLU A 483 -26.10 -43.61 -26.09
N VAL A 484 -24.94 -43.19 -25.61
CA VAL A 484 -24.85 -42.42 -24.38
C VAL A 484 -25.43 -41.04 -24.71
N SER A 485 -26.73 -40.88 -24.47
CA SER A 485 -27.42 -39.60 -24.54
C SER A 485 -26.66 -38.59 -23.68
N THR A 486 -26.14 -37.52 -24.28
CA THR A 486 -25.48 -36.39 -23.60
C THR A 486 -26.45 -35.53 -22.77
N GLY A 487 -27.68 -36.01 -22.56
CA GLY A 487 -28.77 -35.25 -21.98
C GLY A 487 -29.27 -34.12 -22.87
N SER A 488 -28.79 -34.03 -24.12
CA SER A 488 -29.12 -32.98 -25.08
C SER A 488 -29.90 -33.52 -26.28
N HIS A 489 -30.97 -32.82 -26.68
CA HIS A 489 -31.78 -33.16 -27.85
C HIS A 489 -32.55 -31.92 -28.35
N PHE A 490 -33.20 -32.03 -29.51
CA PHE A 490 -34.16 -31.01 -29.97
C PHE A 490 -35.59 -31.45 -29.68
N GLU A 491 -36.39 -30.52 -29.18
CA GLU A 491 -37.85 -30.58 -29.11
C GLU A 491 -38.41 -29.46 -29.98
N ASP A 492 -38.88 -29.82 -31.18
CA ASP A 492 -39.20 -28.86 -32.24
C ASP A 492 -38.03 -27.91 -32.54
N LYS A 493 -38.20 -26.62 -32.21
CA LYS A 493 -37.21 -25.55 -32.39
C LYS A 493 -36.36 -25.31 -31.13
N TRP A 494 -36.63 -26.02 -30.05
CA TRP A 494 -35.92 -25.87 -28.78
C TRP A 494 -34.81 -26.90 -28.67
N PHE A 495 -33.58 -26.43 -28.50
CA PHE A 495 -32.50 -27.25 -28.00
C PHE A 495 -32.64 -27.42 -26.49
N VAL A 496 -32.75 -28.66 -26.02
CA VAL A 496 -32.95 -29.00 -24.62
C VAL A 496 -31.70 -29.66 -24.10
N HIS A 497 -31.18 -29.21 -22.96
CA HIS A 497 -30.13 -29.89 -22.21
C HIS A 497 -30.60 -30.15 -20.79
N SER A 498 -30.47 -31.40 -20.34
CA SER A 498 -30.87 -31.82 -19.00
C SER A 498 -29.69 -32.30 -18.16
N PHE A 499 -29.63 -31.86 -16.92
CA PHE A 499 -28.60 -32.23 -15.95
C PHE A 499 -29.18 -32.21 -14.53
N MET A 500 -28.38 -32.63 -13.54
CA MET A 500 -28.76 -32.63 -12.13
C MET A 500 -28.10 -31.47 -11.40
N ALA A 501 -28.87 -30.69 -10.64
CA ALA A 501 -28.33 -29.68 -9.74
C ALA A 501 -27.60 -30.34 -8.57
N THR A 502 -26.58 -29.68 -8.03
CA THR A 502 -25.71 -30.21 -6.97
C THR A 502 -25.49 -29.17 -5.87
N TYR A 503 -24.79 -29.55 -4.79
CA TYR A 503 -24.43 -28.59 -3.75
C TYR A 503 -23.63 -27.37 -4.25
N ALA A 504 -22.86 -27.52 -5.34
CA ALA A 504 -22.14 -26.40 -5.95
C ALA A 504 -23.08 -25.32 -6.55
N ASP A 505 -24.33 -25.69 -6.83
CA ASP A 505 -25.35 -24.81 -7.38
C ASP A 505 -26.17 -24.08 -6.29
N THR A 506 -26.01 -24.46 -5.02
CA THR A 506 -26.84 -23.97 -3.90
C THR A 506 -26.20 -22.81 -3.11
N ASN A 507 -27.02 -22.09 -2.34
CA ASN A 507 -26.57 -21.07 -1.39
C ASN A 507 -26.68 -21.55 0.07
N SER A 508 -26.37 -20.66 1.01
CA SER A 508 -26.41 -20.94 2.46
C SER A 508 -27.82 -21.22 3.03
N VAL A 509 -28.89 -21.01 2.26
CA VAL A 509 -30.28 -21.29 2.66
C VAL A 509 -30.88 -22.52 1.97
N GLY A 510 -30.07 -23.27 1.20
CA GLY A 510 -30.45 -24.59 0.66
C GLY A 510 -31.30 -24.57 -0.61
N ASN A 511 -31.44 -23.41 -1.29
CA ASN A 511 -31.99 -23.36 -2.65
C ASN A 511 -30.89 -23.01 -3.66
N VAL A 512 -31.16 -23.26 -4.94
CA VAL A 512 -30.22 -22.93 -6.00
C VAL A 512 -30.01 -21.42 -6.08
N TYR A 513 -28.74 -21.00 -6.05
CA TYR A 513 -28.37 -19.59 -6.08
C TYR A 513 -28.77 -18.95 -7.41
N PHE A 514 -29.42 -17.78 -7.37
CA PHE A 514 -29.99 -17.14 -8.57
C PHE A 514 -28.98 -16.98 -9.73
N GLY A 515 -27.70 -16.69 -9.42
CA GLY A 515 -26.65 -16.51 -10.43
C GLY A 515 -26.33 -17.78 -11.23
N VAL A 516 -26.66 -18.95 -10.69
CA VAL A 516 -26.38 -20.25 -11.31
C VAL A 516 -27.29 -20.50 -12.52
N TYR A 517 -28.51 -19.96 -12.54
CA TYR A 517 -29.40 -20.06 -13.71
C TYR A 517 -28.77 -19.48 -14.97
N ALA A 518 -28.01 -18.38 -14.85
CA ALA A 518 -27.28 -17.81 -15.97
C ALA A 518 -26.15 -18.72 -16.47
N LEU A 519 -25.47 -19.43 -15.56
CA LEU A 519 -24.43 -20.40 -15.90
C LEU A 519 -25.02 -21.61 -16.63
N TRP A 520 -26.16 -22.13 -16.17
CA TRP A 520 -26.88 -23.23 -16.81
C TRP A 520 -27.33 -22.89 -18.23
N VAL A 521 -27.87 -21.68 -18.43
CA VAL A 521 -28.23 -21.17 -19.75
C VAL A 521 -26.98 -20.99 -20.63
N GLY A 522 -25.89 -20.44 -20.08
CA GLY A 522 -24.62 -20.28 -20.79
C GLY A 522 -24.03 -21.61 -21.28
N LYS A 523 -24.03 -22.64 -20.42
CA LYS A 523 -23.58 -23.99 -20.76
C LYS A 523 -24.45 -24.62 -21.85
N THR A 524 -25.77 -24.52 -21.71
CA THR A 524 -26.72 -25.05 -22.71
C THR A 524 -26.56 -24.36 -24.06
N ARG A 525 -26.30 -23.04 -24.05
CA ARG A 525 -26.00 -22.26 -25.26
C ARG A 525 -24.72 -22.75 -25.94
N GLU A 526 -23.67 -23.03 -25.18
CA GLU A 526 -22.41 -23.54 -25.75
C GLU A 526 -22.59 -24.93 -26.35
N LEU A 527 -23.39 -25.80 -25.73
CA LEU A 527 -23.76 -27.09 -26.31
C LEU A 527 -24.61 -26.94 -27.57
N PHE A 528 -25.53 -25.99 -27.59
CA PHE A 528 -26.28 -25.64 -28.80
C PHE A 528 -25.33 -25.17 -29.92
N PHE A 529 -24.38 -24.28 -29.61
CA PHE A 529 -23.38 -23.83 -30.59
C PHE A 529 -22.48 -24.95 -31.08
N ASN A 530 -22.01 -25.83 -30.19
CA ASN A 530 -21.22 -27.00 -30.59
C ASN A 530 -22.00 -27.89 -31.57
N TYR A 531 -23.30 -28.04 -31.36
CA TYR A 531 -24.16 -28.81 -32.26
C TYR A 531 -24.37 -28.14 -33.62
N VAL A 532 -24.71 -26.84 -33.64
CA VAL A 532 -25.09 -26.14 -34.88
C VAL A 532 -23.90 -25.53 -35.63
N LEU A 533 -22.77 -25.33 -34.96
CA LEU A 533 -21.51 -24.79 -35.47
C LEU A 533 -20.33 -25.71 -35.07
N PRO A 534 -20.29 -26.97 -35.53
CA PRO A 534 -19.29 -27.95 -35.10
C PRO A 534 -17.85 -27.59 -35.48
N ASP A 535 -17.68 -26.76 -36.52
CA ASP A 535 -16.37 -26.31 -37.00
C ASP A 535 -15.88 -25.01 -36.34
N PHE A 536 -16.64 -24.45 -35.38
CA PHE A 536 -16.25 -23.24 -34.67
C PHE A 536 -15.16 -23.53 -33.63
N ASP A 537 -13.96 -23.01 -33.88
CA ASP A 537 -12.81 -23.06 -32.95
C ASP A 537 -12.35 -21.65 -32.59
N LEU A 538 -12.12 -21.39 -31.29
CA LEU A 538 -11.63 -20.11 -30.80
C LEU A 538 -10.20 -19.78 -31.28
N LYS A 539 -9.39 -20.77 -31.67
CA LYS A 539 -8.02 -20.54 -32.14
C LYS A 539 -7.97 -19.91 -33.53
N ASP A 540 -8.85 -20.37 -34.44
CA ASP A 540 -8.77 -20.06 -35.87
C ASP A 540 -10.04 -19.38 -36.45
N THR A 541 -10.95 -18.93 -35.59
CA THR A 541 -12.20 -18.26 -36.03
C THR A 541 -11.99 -16.85 -36.56
N LYS A 542 -12.81 -16.46 -37.54
CA LYS A 542 -12.88 -15.09 -38.09
C LYS A 542 -13.72 -14.13 -37.27
N TYR A 543 -14.47 -14.63 -36.27
CA TYR A 543 -15.34 -13.83 -35.42
C TYR A 543 -15.48 -14.43 -34.02
N LEU A 544 -15.72 -13.57 -33.04
CA LEU A 544 -16.09 -13.96 -31.68
C LEU A 544 -17.58 -13.72 -31.45
N ILE A 545 -18.25 -14.64 -30.78
CA ILE A 545 -19.66 -14.53 -30.39
C ILE A 545 -19.70 -14.01 -28.94
N LEU A 546 -20.15 -12.78 -28.73
CA LEU A 546 -20.24 -12.17 -27.41
C LEU A 546 -21.70 -11.95 -27.01
N THR A 547 -21.97 -12.00 -25.71
CA THR A 547 -23.28 -11.63 -25.17
C THR A 547 -23.32 -10.14 -24.92
N ARG A 548 -24.27 -9.44 -25.55
CA ARG A 548 -24.51 -8.01 -25.34
C ARG A 548 -25.43 -7.77 -24.14
N SER A 549 -26.48 -8.57 -24.01
CA SER A 549 -27.41 -8.51 -22.90
C SER A 549 -27.97 -9.88 -22.57
N PHE A 550 -28.32 -10.07 -21.30
CA PHE A 550 -28.95 -11.26 -20.79
C PHE A 550 -30.03 -10.84 -19.79
N GLU A 551 -31.24 -11.32 -19.99
CA GLU A 551 -32.38 -11.09 -19.10
C GLU A 551 -32.91 -12.44 -18.65
N HIS A 552 -33.14 -12.61 -17.35
CA HIS A 552 -33.73 -13.81 -16.77
C HIS A 552 -34.75 -13.44 -15.70
N LYS A 553 -35.98 -13.92 -15.87
CA LYS A 553 -37.05 -13.81 -14.88
C LYS A 553 -37.15 -15.12 -14.10
N TYR A 554 -36.93 -15.05 -12.80
CA TYR A 554 -37.12 -16.15 -11.85
C TYR A 554 -38.61 -16.27 -11.52
N ILE A 555 -39.14 -17.49 -11.54
CA ILE A 555 -40.56 -17.78 -11.34
C ILE A 555 -40.76 -18.69 -10.13
N ASN A 556 -40.04 -19.82 -10.10
CA ASN A 556 -40.06 -20.77 -8.99
C ASN A 556 -38.64 -21.13 -8.56
N GLU A 557 -38.49 -21.54 -7.30
CA GLU A 557 -37.23 -22.00 -6.74
C GLU A 557 -37.04 -23.51 -6.98
N THR A 558 -35.78 -23.96 -6.95
CA THR A 558 -35.39 -25.38 -7.07
C THR A 558 -34.28 -25.69 -6.06
N ARG A 559 -33.97 -26.97 -5.84
CA ARG A 559 -33.04 -27.45 -4.82
C ARG A 559 -31.97 -28.35 -5.41
N GLU A 560 -31.00 -28.73 -4.58
CA GLU A 560 -30.00 -29.73 -4.94
C GLU A 560 -30.64 -31.07 -5.35
N PHE A 561 -29.94 -31.80 -6.21
CA PHE A 561 -30.33 -33.11 -6.74
C PHE A 561 -31.65 -33.15 -7.52
N GLU A 562 -32.20 -31.98 -7.84
CA GLU A 562 -33.30 -31.85 -8.78
C GLU A 562 -32.78 -31.94 -10.21
N LYS A 563 -33.50 -32.66 -11.09
CA LYS A 563 -33.20 -32.69 -12.52
C LYS A 563 -33.72 -31.41 -13.16
N ILE A 564 -32.82 -30.68 -13.80
CA ILE A 564 -33.09 -29.41 -14.47
C ILE A 564 -33.04 -29.63 -15.97
N SER A 565 -34.00 -29.05 -16.69
CA SER A 565 -34.03 -29.01 -18.15
C SER A 565 -34.01 -27.56 -18.63
N VAL A 566 -32.95 -27.19 -19.34
CA VAL A 566 -32.81 -25.87 -19.96
C VAL A 566 -33.13 -25.99 -21.44
N LYS A 567 -34.07 -25.18 -21.91
CA LYS A 567 -34.45 -25.08 -23.32
C LYS A 567 -33.95 -23.75 -23.89
N ILE A 568 -33.30 -23.78 -25.05
CA ILE A 568 -32.86 -22.60 -25.79
C ILE A 568 -33.32 -22.68 -27.23
N ARG A 569 -33.76 -21.56 -27.80
CA ARG A 569 -34.00 -21.44 -29.25
C ARG A 569 -33.57 -20.09 -29.76
N VAL A 570 -33.34 -20.00 -31.07
CA VAL A 570 -33.18 -18.72 -31.75
C VAL A 570 -34.57 -18.12 -31.94
N SER A 571 -34.84 -16.95 -31.35
CA SER A 571 -36.18 -16.35 -31.43
C SER A 571 -36.30 -15.32 -32.54
N GLU A 572 -35.29 -14.45 -32.69
CA GLU A 572 -35.30 -13.32 -33.62
C GLU A 572 -33.86 -12.97 -34.00
N TYR A 573 -33.66 -12.38 -35.18
CA TYR A 573 -32.37 -11.79 -35.57
C TYR A 573 -32.58 -10.56 -36.45
N ASN A 574 -31.53 -9.74 -36.54
CA ASN A 574 -31.41 -8.70 -37.55
C ASN A 574 -29.99 -8.77 -38.16
N ARG A 575 -29.59 -7.75 -38.90
CA ARG A 575 -28.27 -7.71 -39.56
C ARG A 575 -27.08 -7.88 -38.59
N LYS A 576 -27.19 -7.43 -37.34
CA LYS A 576 -26.07 -7.35 -36.38
C LYS A 576 -26.26 -8.16 -35.09
N PHE A 577 -27.49 -8.54 -34.77
CA PHE A 577 -27.84 -9.14 -33.48
C PHE A 577 -28.68 -10.38 -33.69
N ALA A 578 -28.37 -11.45 -32.94
CA ALA A 578 -29.22 -12.63 -32.81
C ALA A 578 -29.74 -12.71 -31.37
N THR A 579 -31.02 -12.99 -31.20
CA THR A 579 -31.66 -13.14 -29.89
C THR A 579 -31.99 -14.60 -29.66
N LEU A 580 -31.45 -15.18 -28.59
CA LEU A 580 -31.83 -16.48 -28.07
C LEU A 580 -32.90 -16.30 -26.99
N SER A 581 -33.94 -17.12 -27.01
CA SER A 581 -34.88 -17.23 -25.89
C SER A 581 -34.59 -18.50 -25.11
N HIS A 582 -34.71 -18.44 -23.78
CA HIS A 582 -34.49 -19.60 -22.91
C HIS A 582 -35.62 -19.81 -21.90
N GLN A 583 -35.79 -21.06 -21.50
CA GLN A 583 -36.70 -21.51 -20.44
C GLN A 583 -36.01 -22.58 -19.60
N VAL A 584 -36.25 -22.59 -18.30
CA VAL A 584 -35.67 -23.54 -17.34
C VAL A 584 -36.80 -24.23 -16.60
N TYR A 585 -36.77 -25.55 -16.57
CA TYR A 585 -37.79 -26.41 -15.97
C TYR A 585 -37.20 -27.35 -14.94
N ASP A 586 -38.01 -27.73 -13.97
CA ASP A 586 -37.71 -28.81 -13.02
C ASP A 586 -38.15 -30.18 -13.56
N SER A 587 -37.97 -31.21 -12.73
CA SER A 587 -38.32 -32.59 -13.06
C SER A 587 -39.83 -32.85 -13.17
N ALA A 588 -40.65 -32.02 -12.53
CA ALA A 588 -42.11 -32.07 -12.58
C ALA A 588 -42.69 -31.25 -13.75
N GLY A 589 -41.84 -30.56 -14.53
CA GLY A 589 -42.25 -29.72 -15.65
C GLY A 589 -42.70 -28.32 -15.23
N ASN A 590 -42.47 -27.90 -13.98
CA ASN A 590 -42.75 -26.52 -13.56
C ASN A 590 -41.69 -25.59 -14.14
N LEU A 591 -42.15 -24.41 -14.58
CA LEU A 591 -41.26 -23.38 -15.09
C LEU A 591 -40.55 -22.69 -13.92
N LEU A 592 -39.23 -22.86 -13.84
CA LEU A 592 -38.37 -22.23 -12.85
C LEU A 592 -37.99 -20.80 -13.26
N GLY A 593 -37.73 -20.58 -14.55
CA GLY A 593 -37.37 -19.27 -15.07
C GLY A 593 -37.37 -19.20 -16.59
N LYS A 594 -37.40 -17.98 -17.13
CA LYS A 594 -37.37 -17.71 -18.57
C LYS A 594 -36.74 -16.38 -18.91
N GLY A 595 -36.28 -16.21 -20.14
CA GLY A 595 -35.70 -14.93 -20.56
C GLY A 595 -35.15 -14.93 -21.97
N LYS A 596 -34.30 -13.94 -22.25
CA LYS A 596 -33.68 -13.73 -23.56
C LYS A 596 -32.22 -13.32 -23.42
N GLN A 597 -31.42 -13.66 -24.42
CA GLN A 597 -30.02 -13.32 -24.56
C GLN A 597 -29.77 -12.73 -25.95
N GLN A 598 -29.17 -11.54 -26.02
CA GLN A 598 -28.78 -10.93 -27.29
C GLN A 598 -27.29 -11.15 -27.54
N LEU A 599 -26.97 -11.68 -28.71
CA LEU A 599 -25.63 -11.96 -29.19
C LEU A 599 -25.16 -10.87 -30.17
N ILE A 600 -23.86 -10.59 -30.12
CA ILE A 600 -23.13 -9.79 -31.10
C ILE A 600 -21.94 -10.58 -31.62
N PHE A 601 -21.53 -10.23 -32.84
CA PHE A 601 -20.37 -10.82 -33.50
C PHE A 601 -19.31 -9.75 -33.65
N VAL A 602 -18.06 -10.04 -33.28
CA VAL A 602 -16.97 -9.06 -33.33
C VAL A 602 -15.72 -9.64 -33.98
N SER A 603 -14.88 -8.79 -34.56
CA SER A 603 -13.56 -9.18 -35.07
C SER A 603 -12.62 -9.56 -33.92
N PRO A 604 -11.87 -10.68 -34.01
CA PRO A 604 -10.87 -11.05 -33.00
C PRO A 604 -9.72 -10.04 -32.87
N GLU A 605 -9.37 -9.32 -33.95
CA GLU A 605 -8.21 -8.41 -33.97
C GLU A 605 -8.47 -7.09 -33.25
N ASN A 606 -9.68 -6.54 -33.39
CA ASN A 606 -9.98 -5.17 -32.96
C ASN A 606 -11.35 -5.01 -32.27
N TYR A 607 -12.09 -6.09 -32.05
CA TYR A 607 -13.39 -6.12 -31.38
C TYR A 607 -14.47 -5.23 -32.01
N LYS A 608 -14.31 -4.82 -33.28
CA LYS A 608 -15.37 -4.10 -34.01
C LYS A 608 -16.55 -5.03 -34.27
N ILE A 609 -17.76 -4.49 -34.10
CA ILE A 609 -19.02 -5.19 -34.38
C ILE A 609 -19.12 -5.51 -35.87
N LEU A 610 -19.36 -6.79 -36.16
CA LEU A 610 -19.58 -7.36 -37.48
C LEU A 610 -21.09 -7.57 -37.73
N ASP A 611 -21.43 -7.76 -39.00
CA ASP A 611 -22.72 -8.37 -39.34
C ASP A 611 -22.70 -9.85 -38.92
N ILE A 612 -23.89 -10.47 -38.77
CA ILE A 612 -23.96 -11.89 -38.43
C ILE A 612 -23.26 -12.71 -39.54
N PRO A 613 -22.25 -13.54 -39.23
CA PRO A 613 -21.58 -14.37 -40.21
C PRO A 613 -22.56 -15.28 -40.95
N ALA A 614 -22.37 -15.45 -42.26
CA ALA A 614 -23.29 -16.22 -43.10
C ALA A 614 -23.44 -17.68 -42.65
N GLU A 615 -22.37 -18.30 -42.15
CA GLU A 615 -22.39 -19.65 -41.59
C GLU A 615 -23.25 -19.75 -40.32
N VAL A 616 -23.23 -18.72 -39.45
CA VAL A 616 -24.08 -18.66 -38.26
C VAL A 616 -25.54 -18.52 -38.63
N LEU A 617 -25.86 -17.67 -39.61
CA LEU A 617 -27.23 -17.54 -40.12
C LEU A 617 -27.74 -18.87 -40.68
N LYS A 618 -26.93 -19.54 -41.51
CA LYS A 618 -27.27 -20.85 -42.10
C LYS A 618 -27.47 -21.92 -41.03
N ALA A 619 -26.66 -21.91 -39.98
CA ALA A 619 -26.76 -22.83 -38.84
C ALA A 619 -28.01 -22.57 -37.97
N PHE A 620 -28.40 -21.31 -37.79
CA PHE A 620 -29.51 -20.93 -36.92
C PHE A 620 -30.89 -21.04 -37.61
N MET A 621 -30.97 -20.85 -38.93
CA MET A 621 -32.22 -20.86 -39.69
C MET A 621 -33.11 -22.10 -39.49
N PRO A 622 -32.59 -23.34 -39.42
CA PRO A 622 -33.42 -24.54 -39.22
C PRO A 622 -34.14 -24.59 -37.86
N PHE A 623 -33.66 -23.85 -36.86
CA PHE A 623 -34.13 -23.89 -35.47
C PHE A 623 -34.84 -22.60 -35.03
N MET A 624 -35.26 -21.80 -36.00
CA MET A 624 -35.94 -20.52 -35.83
C MET A 624 -37.43 -20.65 -36.14
#